data_AF-A0A8H4SU40-F1
#
_entry.id   AF-A0A8H4SU40-F1
#
_cell.length_a   1.000
_cell.length_b   1.000
_cell.length_c   1.000
_cell.angle_alpha   90.00
_cell.angle_beta   90.00
_cell.angle_gamma   90.00
#
_symmetry.space_group_name_H-M   'P 1'
#
loop_
_entity.id
_entity.type
_entity.pdbx_description
1 polymer ?
#
loop_
_entity_poly.entity_id
_entity_poly.type
_entity_poly.pdbx_seq_one_letter_code
_entity_poly.pdbx_strand_id
1 'polypeptide(L)'
;MKAHCFSEEDKRLMVERVRKNRTGLQNRKFRKDQLWDAFTDPQVYAIALIQLFLTIPSGGLGAFNNIIVSSFGFSTWQVQLLQMVTGVVQVISMLSAVWVDGRSKQTIFAMMASVLPTIAGVIVLLTVPFEH
;
A
#
# COMPACT_ATOMS: atom_id res chain seq x y z
N MET A 1 -12.69 20.61 -19.24
CA MET A 1 -13.79 20.46 -18.26
C MET A 1 -15.08 20.93 -18.91
N LYS A 2 -16.13 20.10 -18.93
CA LYS A 2 -17.46 20.48 -19.47
C LYS A 2 -18.35 21.01 -18.33
N ALA A 3 -17.82 21.88 -17.48
CA ALA A 3 -18.61 22.54 -16.44
C ALA A 3 -19.28 23.76 -17.06
N HIS A 4 -20.61 23.73 -17.18
CA HIS A 4 -21.40 24.79 -17.81
C HIS A 4 -21.50 26.06 -16.94
N CYS A 5 -21.14 25.95 -15.66
CA CYS A 5 -21.35 27.01 -14.66
C CYS A 5 -20.15 27.94 -14.46
N PHE A 6 -19.07 27.80 -15.24
CA PHE A 6 -17.84 28.58 -15.06
C PHE A 6 -17.47 29.33 -16.35
N SER A 7 -16.92 30.54 -16.19
CA SER A 7 -16.35 31.29 -17.32
C SER A 7 -15.13 30.55 -17.90
N GLU A 8 -14.73 30.87 -19.13
CA GLU A 8 -13.54 30.27 -19.74
C GLU A 8 -12.25 30.60 -18.95
N GLU A 9 -12.20 31.74 -18.27
CA GLU A 9 -11.08 32.13 -17.40
C GLU A 9 -11.03 31.27 -16.14
N ASP A 10 -12.17 31.04 -15.49
CA ASP A 10 -12.26 30.17 -14.31
C ASP A 10 -11.87 28.73 -14.65
N LYS A 11 -12.25 28.23 -15.83
CA LYS A 11 -11.84 26.90 -16.30
C LYS A 11 -10.32 26.79 -16.45
N ARG A 12 -9.64 27.84 -16.93
CA ARG A 12 -8.17 27.87 -17.05
C ARG A 12 -7.52 27.84 -15.68
N LEU A 13 -7.98 28.66 -14.74
CA LEU A 13 -7.52 28.66 -13.34
C LEU A 13 -7.75 27.31 -12.66
N MET A 14 -8.88 26.65 -12.90
CA MET A 14 -9.16 25.30 -12.39
C MET A 14 -8.21 24.26 -12.97
N VAL A 15 -7.91 24.32 -14.27
CA VAL A 15 -6.92 23.43 -14.90
C VAL A 15 -5.54 23.63 -14.30
N GLU A 16 -5.14 24.88 -14.05
CA GLU A 16 -3.85 25.20 -13.45
C GLU A 16 -3.73 24.70 -12.00
N ARG A 17 -4.83 24.78 -11.22
CA ARG A 17 -4.91 24.14 -9.90
C ARG A 17 -4.77 22.62 -9.96
N VAL A 18 -5.42 21.96 -10.93
CA VAL A 18 -5.32 20.50 -11.11
C VAL A 18 -3.92 20.10 -11.59
N ARG A 19 -3.27 20.93 -12.43
CA ARG A 19 -1.88 20.72 -12.87
C ARG A 19 -0.92 20.70 -11.68
N LYS A 20 -1.13 21.54 -10.68
CA LYS A 20 -0.35 21.52 -9.43
C LYS A 20 -0.50 20.20 -8.67
N ASN A 21 -1.66 19.54 -8.75
CA ASN A 21 -1.93 18.24 -8.13
C ASN A 21 -1.36 17.05 -8.92
N ARG A 22 -0.64 17.30 -10.04
CA ARG A 22 -0.10 16.26 -10.95
C ARG A 22 -1.14 15.23 -11.40
N THR A 23 -2.42 15.59 -11.32
CA THR A 23 -3.53 14.70 -11.67
C THR A 23 -3.80 14.87 -13.15
N GLY A 24 -3.87 13.76 -13.89
CA GLY A 24 -4.22 13.78 -15.31
C GLY A 24 -5.60 14.40 -15.52
N LEU A 25 -5.74 15.25 -16.54
CA LEU A 25 -7.04 15.75 -16.95
C LEU A 25 -7.83 14.60 -17.58
N GLN A 26 -9.04 14.36 -17.06
CA GLN A 26 -9.91 13.29 -17.56
C GLN A 26 -10.20 13.50 -19.06
N ASN A 27 -9.65 12.62 -19.89
CA ASN A 27 -9.94 12.59 -21.32
C ASN A 27 -10.95 11.45 -21.57
N ARG A 28 -12.15 11.79 -22.07
CA ARG A 28 -13.22 10.81 -22.33
C ARG A 28 -13.09 10.10 -23.68
N LYS A 29 -12.12 10.49 -24.51
CA LYS A 29 -11.85 9.85 -25.81
C LYS A 29 -10.83 8.72 -25.62
N PHE A 30 -11.27 7.48 -25.80
CA PHE A 30 -10.38 6.32 -25.78
C PHE A 30 -9.42 6.36 -26.96
N ARG A 31 -8.12 6.24 -26.69
CA ARG A 31 -7.07 6.19 -27.70
C ARG A 31 -6.43 4.81 -27.70
N LYS A 32 -6.60 4.06 -28.79
CA LYS A 32 -6.02 2.72 -28.95
C LYS A 32 -4.49 2.74 -28.97
N ASP A 33 -3.88 3.81 -29.47
CA ASP A 33 -2.42 3.98 -29.46
C ASP A 33 -1.87 3.97 -28.02
N GLN A 34 -2.54 4.68 -27.09
CA GLN A 34 -2.13 4.72 -25.69
C GLN A 34 -2.25 3.37 -24.99
N LEU A 35 -3.14 2.49 -25.46
CA LEU A 35 -3.25 1.13 -24.96
C LEU A 35 -1.99 0.33 -25.34
N TRP A 36 -1.58 0.39 -26.60
CA TRP A 36 -0.38 -0.30 -27.08
C TRP A 36 0.91 0.27 -26.47
N ASP A 37 0.98 1.59 -26.29
CA ASP A 37 2.09 2.23 -25.59
C ASP A 37 2.17 1.73 -24.14
N ALA A 38 1.05 1.61 -23.43
CA ALA A 38 1.02 1.10 -22.06
C ALA A 38 1.41 -0.38 -21.96
N PHE A 39 1.08 -1.21 -22.95
CA PHE A 39 1.51 -2.61 -22.99
C PHE A 39 2.97 -2.80 -23.37
N THR A 40 3.60 -1.80 -24.01
CA THR A 40 5.01 -1.88 -24.40
C THR A 40 5.91 -1.19 -23.37
N ASP A 41 5.34 -0.46 -22.42
CA ASP A 41 6.08 0.26 -21.38
C ASP A 41 6.62 -0.70 -20.30
N PRO A 42 7.96 -0.87 -20.19
CA PRO A 42 8.57 -1.72 -19.16
C PRO A 42 8.29 -1.22 -17.73
N GLN A 43 8.00 0.08 -17.55
CA GLN A 43 7.67 0.64 -16.24
C GLN A 43 6.36 0.07 -15.71
N VAL A 44 5.38 -0.22 -16.58
CA VAL A 44 4.10 -0.82 -16.19
C VAL A 44 4.32 -2.21 -15.61
N TYR A 45 5.18 -3.02 -16.25
CA TYR A 45 5.54 -4.35 -15.76
C TYR A 45 6.35 -4.31 -14.46
N ALA A 46 7.28 -3.35 -14.32
CA ALA A 46 8.03 -3.16 -13.08
C ALA A 46 7.12 -2.84 -11.90
N ILE A 47 6.16 -1.92 -12.09
CA ILE A 47 5.16 -1.57 -11.06
C ILE A 47 4.24 -2.77 -10.79
N ALA A 48 3.83 -3.52 -11.81
CA ALA A 48 3.02 -4.72 -11.64
C ALA A 48 3.75 -5.79 -10.81
N LEU A 49 5.05 -6.01 -11.06
CA LEU A 49 5.88 -6.93 -10.28
C LEU A 49 6.02 -6.48 -8.83
N ILE A 50 6.31 -5.19 -8.60
CA ILE A 50 6.37 -4.63 -7.24
C ILE A 50 5.05 -4.89 -6.51
N GLN A 51 3.92 -4.61 -7.15
CA GLN A 51 2.61 -4.82 -6.54
C GLN A 51 2.36 -6.31 -6.27
N LEU A 52 2.73 -7.20 -7.20
CA LEU A 52 2.59 -8.64 -7.05
C LEU A 52 3.40 -9.16 -5.85
N PHE A 53 4.65 -8.73 -5.70
CA PHE A 53 5.48 -9.12 -4.56
C PHE A 53 5.01 -8.51 -3.24
N LEU A 54 4.32 -7.37 -3.25
CA LEU A 54 3.72 -6.79 -2.05
C LEU A 54 2.41 -7.50 -1.65
N THR A 55 1.58 -7.89 -2.62
CA THR A 55 0.26 -8.45 -2.34
C THR A 55 0.28 -9.93 -2.03
N ILE A 56 1.22 -10.72 -2.57
CA ILE A 56 1.30 -12.16 -2.27
C ILE A 56 1.52 -12.41 -0.77
N PRO A 57 2.52 -11.80 -0.09
CA PRO A 57 2.72 -12.01 1.34
C PRO A 57 1.55 -11.44 2.16
N SER A 58 1.06 -10.25 1.79
CA SER A 58 -0.05 -9.61 2.49
C SER A 58 -1.35 -10.42 2.40
N GLY A 59 -1.68 -10.94 1.23
CA GLY A 59 -2.84 -11.79 1.00
C GLY A 59 -2.71 -13.17 1.64
N GLY A 60 -1.52 -13.78 1.55
CA GLY A 60 -1.23 -15.07 2.19
C GLY A 60 -1.30 -14.98 3.71
N LEU A 61 -0.62 -14.01 4.31
CA LEU A 61 -0.70 -13.78 5.75
C LEU A 61 -2.14 -13.44 6.15
N GLY A 62 -2.83 -12.55 5.44
CA GLY A 62 -4.22 -12.21 5.77
C GLY A 62 -5.18 -13.41 5.77
N ALA A 63 -5.02 -14.34 4.83
CA ALA A 63 -5.87 -15.52 4.73
C ALA A 63 -5.52 -16.60 5.76
N PHE A 64 -4.22 -16.81 6.04
CA PHE A 64 -3.75 -17.93 6.86
C PHE A 64 -3.28 -17.54 8.26
N ASN A 65 -3.34 -16.26 8.65
CA ASN A 65 -2.81 -15.79 9.94
C ASN A 65 -3.37 -16.57 11.13
N ASN A 66 -4.68 -16.79 11.16
CA ASN A 66 -5.32 -17.52 12.26
C ASN A 66 -4.83 -18.97 12.37
N ILE A 67 -4.59 -19.62 11.23
CA ILE A 67 -4.10 -21.01 11.17
C ILE A 67 -2.65 -21.07 11.66
N ILE A 68 -1.81 -20.11 11.23
CA ILE A 68 -0.42 -20.01 11.66
C ILE A 68 -0.37 -19.83 13.18
N VAL A 69 -1.17 -18.90 13.72
CA VAL A 69 -1.19 -18.66 15.18
C VAL A 69 -1.75 -19.86 15.93
N SER A 70 -2.82 -20.51 15.46
CA SER A 70 -3.31 -21.73 16.12
C SER A 70 -2.32 -22.90 16.07
N SER A 71 -1.46 -22.95 15.04
CA SER A 71 -0.41 -23.97 14.90
C SER A 71 0.73 -23.82 15.93
N PHE A 72 0.78 -22.72 16.67
CA PHE A 72 1.69 -22.56 17.81
C PHE A 72 1.09 -23.07 19.15
N GLY A 73 -0.03 -23.81 19.11
CA GLY A 73 -0.67 -24.38 20.30
C GLY A 73 -1.61 -23.43 21.04
N PHE A 74 -1.95 -22.28 20.47
CA PHE A 74 -2.91 -21.35 21.06
C PHE A 74 -4.35 -21.84 20.88
N SER A 75 -5.16 -21.69 21.94
CA SER A 75 -6.60 -21.93 21.85
C SER A 75 -7.29 -20.91 20.94
N THR A 76 -8.43 -21.27 20.35
CA THR A 76 -9.19 -20.39 19.45
C THR A 76 -9.50 -19.02 20.05
N TRP A 77 -9.78 -18.98 21.37
CA TRP A 77 -10.05 -17.73 22.08
C TRP A 77 -8.82 -16.83 22.18
N GLN A 78 -7.65 -17.42 22.46
CA GLN A 78 -6.38 -16.70 22.48
C GLN A 78 -5.99 -16.18 21.10
N VAL A 79 -6.20 -16.99 20.04
CA VAL A 79 -5.95 -16.57 18.65
C VAL A 79 -6.79 -15.35 18.31
N GLN A 80 -8.09 -15.37 18.60
CA GLN A 80 -8.99 -14.24 18.32
C GLN A 80 -8.56 -12.97 19.09
N LEU A 81 -8.17 -13.12 20.35
CA LEU A 81 -7.68 -12.01 21.16
C LEU A 81 -6.39 -11.42 20.58
N LEU A 82 -5.46 -12.26 20.14
CA LEU A 82 -4.22 -11.84 19.46
C LEU A 82 -4.50 -11.08 18.17
N GLN A 83 -5.52 -11.48 17.38
CA GLN A 83 -5.89 -10.72 16.17
C GLN A 83 -6.40 -9.31 16.50
N MET A 84 -7.22 -9.17 17.55
CA MET A 84 -7.71 -7.85 17.97
C MET A 84 -6.56 -6.93 18.39
N VAL A 85 -5.61 -7.44 19.19
CA VAL A 85 -4.42 -6.68 19.60
C VAL A 85 -3.56 -6.31 18.39
N THR A 86 -3.37 -7.24 17.46
CA THR A 86 -2.60 -7.01 16.23
C THR A 86 -3.17 -5.86 15.42
N GLY A 87 -4.50 -5.78 15.28
CA GLY A 87 -5.17 -4.67 14.60
C GLY A 87 -4.92 -3.31 15.26
N VAL A 88 -4.95 -3.25 16.60
CA VAL A 88 -4.64 -2.02 17.35
C VAL A 88 -3.18 -1.60 17.15
N VAL A 89 -2.25 -2.55 17.25
CA VAL A 89 -0.82 -2.30 17.01
C VAL A 89 -0.60 -1.78 15.60
N GLN A 90 -1.25 -2.38 14.59
CA GLN A 90 -1.16 -1.93 13.21
C GLN A 90 -1.58 -0.47 13.04
N VAL A 91 -2.70 -0.05 13.63
CA VAL A 91 -3.16 1.34 13.58
C VAL A 91 -2.13 2.29 14.23
N ILE A 92 -1.60 1.93 15.39
CA ILE A 92 -0.58 2.73 16.09
C ILE A 92 0.69 2.83 15.25
N SER A 93 1.14 1.73 14.65
CA SER A 93 2.30 1.69 13.75
C SER A 93 2.10 2.56 12.51
N MET A 94 0.90 2.56 11.90
CA MET A 94 0.61 3.42 10.76
C MET A 94 0.60 4.91 11.14
N LEU A 95 -0.03 5.27 12.25
CA LEU A 95 -0.08 6.66 12.72
C LEU A 95 1.31 7.19 13.09
N SER A 96 2.12 6.38 13.77
CA SER A 96 3.51 6.74 14.09
C SER A 96 4.37 6.89 12.83
N ALA A 97 4.21 6.01 11.83
CA ALA A 97 4.91 6.13 10.56
C ALA A 97 4.57 7.46 9.84
N VAL A 98 3.28 7.82 9.76
CA VAL A 98 2.84 9.10 9.16
C VAL A 98 3.41 10.30 9.92
N TRP A 99 3.43 10.24 11.26
CA TRP A 99 3.99 11.30 12.09
C TRP A 99 5.51 11.48 11.88
N VAL A 100 6.25 10.36 11.83
CA VAL A 100 7.70 10.36 11.56
C VAL A 100 8.01 10.90 10.17
N ASP A 101 7.22 10.53 9.16
CA ASP A 101 7.39 10.98 7.79
C ASP A 101 7.16 12.50 7.65
N GLY A 102 6.08 13.00 8.27
CA GLY A 102 5.78 14.43 8.34
C GLY A 102 6.86 15.24 9.06
N ARG A 103 7.54 14.65 10.05
CA ARG A 103 8.61 15.31 10.83
C ARG A 103 9.94 15.32 10.09
N SER A 104 10.31 14.22 9.42
CA SER A 104 11.67 14.05 8.88
C SER A 104 11.86 14.71 7.51
N LYS A 105 10.80 14.97 6.72
CA LYS A 105 10.89 15.42 5.31
C LYS A 105 11.81 14.55 4.42
N GLN A 106 12.31 13.43 4.94
CA GLN A 106 13.19 12.45 4.32
C GLN A 106 12.48 11.10 4.34
N THR A 107 11.54 10.95 3.42
CA THR A 107 10.66 9.79 3.28
C THR A 107 11.45 8.48 3.10
N ILE A 108 12.59 8.55 2.41
CA ILE A 108 13.40 7.37 2.06
C ILE A 108 13.99 6.69 3.31
N PHE A 109 14.53 7.46 4.26
CA PHE A 109 15.11 6.87 5.48
C PHE A 109 14.04 6.27 6.39
N ALA A 110 12.88 6.92 6.51
CA ALA A 110 11.75 6.40 7.25
C ALA A 110 11.21 5.09 6.64
N MET A 111 11.15 5.01 5.30
CA MET A 111 10.79 3.78 4.58
C MET A 111 11.82 2.66 4.78
N MET A 112 13.11 2.94 4.74
CA MET A 112 14.12 1.90 5.03
C MET A 112 14.05 1.40 6.47
N ALA A 113 13.78 2.29 7.43
CA ALA A 113 13.63 1.91 8.83
C ALA A 113 12.41 1.01 9.06
N SER A 114 11.29 1.23 8.37
CA SER A 114 10.08 0.40 8.50
C SER A 114 10.20 -0.99 7.86
N VAL A 115 11.20 -1.22 7.01
CA VAL A 115 11.50 -2.54 6.44
C VAL A 115 12.18 -3.46 7.47
N LEU A 116 12.97 -2.92 8.41
CA LEU A 116 13.70 -3.72 9.39
C LEU A 116 12.80 -4.60 10.29
N PRO A 117 11.70 -4.09 10.89
CA PRO A 117 10.77 -4.92 11.64
C PRO A 117 10.12 -6.02 10.79
N THR A 118 9.88 -5.73 9.52
CA THR A 118 9.26 -6.68 8.59
C THR A 118 10.19 -7.86 8.31
N ILE A 119 11.48 -7.59 8.07
CA ILE A 119 12.50 -8.64 7.91
C ILE A 119 12.63 -9.48 9.18
N ALA A 120 12.69 -8.82 10.35
CA ALA A 120 12.75 -9.52 11.63
C ALA A 120 11.54 -10.43 11.84
N GLY A 121 10.32 -9.97 11.53
CA GLY A 121 9.10 -10.76 11.62
C GLY A 121 9.12 -12.00 10.73
N VAL A 122 9.62 -11.88 9.50
CA VAL A 122 9.76 -13.02 8.58
C VAL A 122 10.78 -14.04 9.12
N ILE A 123 11.91 -13.57 9.67
CA ILE A 123 12.92 -14.46 10.27
C ILE A 123 12.32 -15.24 11.45
N VAL A 124 11.55 -14.57 12.32
CA VAL A 124 10.88 -15.24 13.45
C VAL A 124 9.92 -16.32 12.96
N LEU A 125 9.09 -16.01 11.96
CA LEU A 125 8.15 -17.00 11.39
C LEU A 125 8.84 -18.21 10.76
N LEU A 126 10.06 -18.04 10.21
CA LEU A 126 10.83 -19.12 9.61
C LEU A 126 11.66 -19.94 10.62
N THR A 127 12.02 -19.34 11.75
CA THR A 127 12.91 -19.97 12.75
C THR A 127 12.16 -20.66 13.88
N VAL A 128 10.92 -20.24 14.15
CA VAL A 128 10.08 -20.88 15.16
C VAL A 128 9.58 -22.23 14.62
N PRO A 129 9.95 -23.36 15.25
CA PRO A 129 9.43 -24.65 14.85
C PRO A 129 7.93 -24.71 15.13
N PHE A 130 7.16 -25.19 14.15
CA PHE A 130 5.77 -25.57 14.34
C PHE A 130 5.76 -26.88 15.14
N GLU A 131 5.90 -26.79 16.47
CA GLU A 131 5.71 -27.96 17.33
C GLU A 131 4.22 -28.31 17.43
N HIS A 132 3.90 -29.44 16.80
CA HIS A 132 2.71 -30.30 16.84
C HIS A 132 1.34 -29.69 17.22
#